data_AF-A0A250J427-F1
#
_entry.id   AF-A0A250J427-F1
#
_cell.length_a   1.000
_cell.length_b   1.000
_cell.length_c   1.000
_cell.angle_alpha   90.00
_cell.angle_beta   90.00
_cell.angle_gamma   90.00
#
_symmetry.space_group_name_H-M   'P 1'
#
loop_
_entity.id
_entity.type
_entity.pdbx_description
1 polymer ?
#
loop_
_entity_poly.entity_id
_entity_poly.type
_entity_poly.pdbx_seq_one_letter_code
_entity_poly.pdbx_strand_id
1 'polypeptide(L)'
;MARHRWRKREIHPARLAMLERALRGGDPKLNPQQAAKALARTREGLRLLAQVGSSPGAPEPRQAALYEFSFTNLASWHLVLLRRVFANPHEAPDIRAQAAEALGCHYAGYRYRWQRRYRRLVEALERGLEDPAPEVRFWSIYALTCMEEAQVLPRLRLIAATDTARCPGMWTLRQEALWAIGKFEGQDLDPTTL
;
A
#
# COMPACT_ATOMS: atom_id res chain seq x y z
N MET A 1 15.25 19.81 -16.87
CA MET A 1 15.40 18.34 -16.70
C MET A 1 14.30 17.63 -17.46
N ALA A 2 14.66 16.85 -18.46
CA ALA A 2 13.74 16.21 -19.41
C ALA A 2 12.82 15.20 -18.71
N ARG A 3 11.50 15.42 -18.80
CA ARG A 3 10.51 14.42 -18.39
C ARG A 3 10.52 13.30 -19.43
N HIS A 4 11.27 12.23 -19.16
CA HIS A 4 11.13 10.99 -19.92
C HIS A 4 9.68 10.50 -19.79
N ARG A 5 8.88 10.76 -20.84
CA ARG A 5 7.55 10.19 -21.02
C ARG A 5 7.76 8.70 -21.26
N TRP A 6 7.78 7.90 -20.20
CA TRP A 6 7.75 6.44 -20.31
C TRP A 6 6.48 6.06 -21.07
N ARG A 7 6.58 5.84 -22.38
CA ARG A 7 5.55 5.13 -23.14
C ARG A 7 5.55 3.72 -22.57
N LYS A 8 4.59 3.43 -21.67
CA LYS A 8 4.37 2.06 -21.16
C LYS A 8 4.23 1.15 -22.38
N ARG A 9 5.10 0.14 -22.47
CA ARG A 9 5.17 -0.78 -23.61
C ARG A 9 3.81 -1.46 -23.78
N GLU A 10 3.33 -1.58 -25.01
CA GLU A 10 2.17 -2.41 -25.33
C GLU A 10 2.51 -3.87 -25.03
N ILE A 11 1.58 -4.60 -24.42
CA ILE A 11 1.73 -6.02 -24.12
C ILE A 11 0.93 -6.84 -25.14
N HIS A 12 1.57 -7.85 -25.73
CA HIS A 12 0.90 -8.75 -26.65
C HIS A 12 -0.28 -9.47 -25.94
N PRO A 13 -1.47 -9.59 -26.56
CA PRO A 13 -2.66 -10.18 -25.92
C PRO A 13 -2.44 -11.57 -25.33
N ALA A 14 -1.73 -12.45 -26.05
CA ALA A 14 -1.41 -13.80 -25.54
C ALA A 14 -0.56 -13.76 -24.26
N ARG A 15 0.38 -12.80 -24.17
CA ARG A 15 1.21 -12.63 -22.98
C ARG A 15 0.40 -12.06 -21.83
N LEU A 16 -0.52 -11.12 -22.10
CA LEU A 16 -1.43 -10.58 -21.09
C LEU A 16 -2.31 -11.68 -20.49
N ALA A 17 -2.93 -12.53 -21.33
CA ALA A 17 -3.76 -13.64 -20.88
C ALA A 17 -2.98 -14.68 -20.06
N MET A 18 -1.74 -15.01 -20.48
CA MET A 18 -0.86 -15.90 -19.72
C MET A 18 -0.56 -15.33 -18.33
N LEU A 19 -0.22 -14.04 -18.24
CA LEU A 19 0.05 -13.37 -16.96
C LEU A 19 -1.20 -13.26 -16.09
N GLU A 20 -2.38 -13.04 -16.68
CA GLU A 20 -3.64 -13.06 -15.92
C GLU A 20 -3.88 -14.44 -15.29
N ARG A 21 -3.72 -15.50 -16.07
CA ARG A 21 -3.91 -16.88 -15.59
C ARG A 21 -2.94 -17.19 -14.44
N ALA A 22 -1.68 -16.81 -14.59
CA ALA A 22 -0.66 -16.98 -13.55
C ALA A 22 -0.97 -16.17 -12.29
N LEU A 23 -1.43 -14.91 -12.44
CA LEU A 23 -1.86 -14.07 -11.32
C LEU A 23 -2.96 -14.74 -10.50
N ARG A 24 -3.85 -15.48 -11.14
CA ARG A 24 -4.95 -16.22 -10.50
C ARG A 24 -4.55 -17.61 -10.00
N GLY A 25 -3.26 -17.96 -10.00
CA GLY A 25 -2.75 -19.26 -9.55
C GLY A 25 -2.92 -20.40 -10.57
N GLY A 26 -3.33 -20.09 -11.80
CA GLY A 26 -3.54 -21.09 -12.86
C GLY A 26 -2.28 -21.45 -13.65
N ASP A 27 -1.09 -21.06 -13.20
CA ASP A 27 0.18 -21.40 -13.85
C ASP A 27 1.19 -21.99 -12.85
N PRO A 28 1.64 -23.24 -13.02
CA PRO A 28 2.56 -23.88 -12.09
C PRO A 28 4.00 -23.32 -12.16
N LYS A 29 4.34 -22.55 -13.21
CA LYS A 29 5.69 -22.02 -13.41
C LYS A 29 5.85 -20.56 -13.00
N LEU A 30 4.74 -19.85 -12.81
CA LEU A 30 4.75 -18.42 -12.51
C LEU A 30 3.78 -18.12 -11.37
N ASN A 31 4.32 -17.72 -10.23
CA ASN A 31 3.48 -17.41 -9.07
C ASN A 31 2.77 -16.05 -9.24
N PRO A 32 1.72 -15.77 -8.43
CA PRO A 32 0.95 -14.54 -8.54
C PRO A 32 1.76 -13.25 -8.45
N GLN A 33 2.78 -13.22 -7.60
CA GLN A 33 3.63 -12.04 -7.37
C GLN A 33 4.50 -11.74 -8.60
N GLN A 34 5.13 -12.77 -9.18
CA GLN A 34 5.92 -12.63 -10.42
C GLN A 34 5.04 -12.19 -11.60
N ALA A 35 3.81 -12.71 -11.68
CA ALA A 35 2.85 -12.30 -12.69
C ALA A 35 2.42 -10.85 -12.51
N ALA A 36 2.09 -10.43 -11.29
CA ALA A 36 1.74 -9.06 -10.96
C ALA A 36 2.86 -8.07 -11.35
N LYS A 37 4.10 -8.36 -10.96
CA LYS A 37 5.28 -7.57 -11.31
C LYS A 37 5.47 -7.40 -12.82
N ALA A 38 5.20 -8.45 -13.58
CA ALA A 38 5.28 -8.38 -15.04
C ALA A 38 4.17 -7.50 -15.63
N LEU A 39 2.95 -7.59 -15.10
CA LEU A 39 1.78 -6.79 -15.52
C LEU A 39 1.96 -5.31 -15.19
N ALA A 40 2.55 -4.98 -14.04
CA ALA A 40 2.70 -3.61 -13.56
C ALA A 40 3.54 -2.70 -14.51
N ARG A 41 4.28 -3.31 -15.43
CA ARG A 41 5.10 -2.64 -16.45
C ARG A 41 4.30 -2.02 -17.60
N THR A 42 3.03 -2.37 -17.78
CA THR A 42 2.20 -1.90 -18.90
C THR A 42 0.92 -1.23 -18.42
N ARG A 43 0.28 -0.43 -19.30
CA ARG A 43 -0.96 0.27 -18.95
C ARG A 43 -2.12 -0.72 -18.83
N GLU A 44 -2.17 -1.67 -19.74
CA GLU A 44 -3.15 -2.75 -19.80
C GLU A 44 -2.99 -3.66 -18.59
N GLY A 45 -1.75 -4.00 -18.23
CA GLY A 45 -1.48 -4.79 -17.03
C GLY A 45 -1.92 -4.08 -15.75
N LEU A 46 -1.64 -2.78 -15.58
CA LEU A 46 -2.14 -2.04 -14.41
C LEU A 46 -3.67 -1.96 -14.33
N ARG A 47 -4.36 -1.86 -15.48
CA ARG A 47 -5.83 -1.97 -15.50
C ARG A 47 -6.29 -3.34 -15.01
N LEU A 48 -5.63 -4.40 -15.48
CA LEU A 48 -5.92 -5.77 -15.04
C LEU A 48 -5.65 -5.96 -13.55
N LEU A 49 -4.52 -5.46 -13.03
CA LEU A 49 -4.22 -5.49 -11.59
C LEU A 49 -5.28 -4.77 -10.77
N ALA A 50 -5.74 -3.61 -11.23
CA ALA A 50 -6.83 -2.90 -10.56
C ALA A 50 -8.14 -3.71 -10.57
N GLN A 51 -8.44 -4.40 -11.68
CA GLN A 51 -9.60 -5.28 -11.77
C GLN A 51 -9.48 -6.45 -10.80
N VAL A 52 -8.33 -7.15 -10.77
CA VAL A 52 -8.11 -8.27 -9.85
C VAL A 52 -8.16 -7.80 -8.40
N GLY A 53 -7.42 -6.76 -8.03
CA GLY A 53 -7.39 -6.27 -6.65
C GLY A 53 -8.75 -5.79 -6.12
N SER A 54 -9.61 -5.29 -6.98
CA SER A 54 -10.95 -4.80 -6.63
C SER A 54 -12.07 -5.83 -6.73
N SER A 55 -11.82 -7.00 -7.35
CA SER A 55 -12.85 -8.04 -7.51
C SER A 55 -12.95 -8.90 -6.26
N PRO A 56 -14.14 -9.38 -5.88
CA PRO A 56 -14.28 -10.46 -4.89
C PRO A 56 -13.50 -11.69 -5.33
N GLY A 57 -12.86 -12.39 -4.38
CA GLY A 57 -12.12 -13.61 -4.67
C GLY A 57 -11.00 -13.88 -3.67
N ALA A 58 -10.13 -14.83 -4.03
CA ALA A 58 -9.01 -15.24 -3.20
C ALA A 58 -8.10 -14.05 -2.84
N PRO A 59 -7.61 -13.96 -1.59
CA PRO A 59 -6.83 -12.82 -1.12
C PRO A 59 -5.46 -12.72 -1.81
N GLU A 60 -4.78 -13.85 -2.08
CA GLU A 60 -3.43 -13.84 -2.62
C GLU A 60 -3.29 -13.10 -3.98
N PRO A 61 -4.08 -13.40 -5.03
CA PRO A 61 -4.03 -12.64 -6.28
C PRO A 61 -4.31 -11.15 -6.11
N ARG A 62 -5.21 -10.81 -5.18
CA ARG A 62 -5.62 -9.43 -4.90
C ARG A 62 -4.49 -8.67 -4.20
N GLN A 63 -3.86 -9.30 -3.22
CA GLN A 63 -2.71 -8.76 -2.50
C GLN A 63 -1.52 -8.57 -3.45
N ALA A 64 -1.18 -9.59 -4.26
CA ALA A 64 -0.11 -9.49 -5.26
C ALA A 64 -0.37 -8.34 -6.25
N ALA A 65 -1.62 -8.14 -6.67
CA ALA A 65 -1.98 -7.06 -7.57
C ALA A 65 -1.83 -5.66 -6.93
N LEU A 66 -2.25 -5.50 -5.68
CA LEU A 66 -2.13 -4.22 -4.97
C LEU A 66 -0.70 -3.94 -4.48
N TYR A 67 0.11 -4.97 -4.21
CA TYR A 67 1.51 -4.80 -3.82
C TYR A 67 2.33 -4.03 -4.87
N GLU A 68 2.11 -4.34 -6.14
CA GLU A 68 2.79 -3.65 -7.24
C GLU A 68 2.38 -2.18 -7.38
N PHE A 69 1.27 -1.75 -6.76
CA PHE A 69 0.87 -0.36 -6.77
C PHE A 69 1.80 0.51 -5.91
N SER A 70 2.48 -0.04 -4.90
CA SER A 70 3.50 0.68 -4.12
C SER A 70 4.70 1.12 -4.96
N PHE A 71 5.05 0.37 -6.01
CA PHE A 71 6.28 0.57 -6.79
C PHE A 71 6.04 1.11 -8.21
N THR A 72 4.79 1.37 -8.58
CA THR A 72 4.44 1.79 -9.95
C THR A 72 3.78 3.15 -10.01
N ASN A 73 4.04 3.87 -11.10
CA ASN A 73 3.41 5.18 -11.31
C ASN A 73 1.93 5.00 -11.71
N LEU A 74 1.04 5.42 -10.80
CA LEU A 74 -0.40 5.22 -10.89
C LEU A 74 -1.12 6.43 -11.48
N ALA A 75 -2.15 6.15 -12.28
CA ALA A 75 -3.12 7.19 -12.64
C ALA A 75 -4.06 7.50 -11.46
N SER A 76 -4.63 8.69 -11.43
CA SER A 76 -5.46 9.17 -10.30
C SER A 76 -6.64 8.26 -9.94
N TRP A 77 -7.20 7.52 -10.90
CA TRP A 77 -8.29 6.59 -10.63
C TRP A 77 -7.84 5.36 -9.83
N HIS A 78 -6.59 4.91 -9.95
CA HIS A 78 -6.07 3.84 -9.08
C HIS A 78 -5.96 4.34 -7.62
N LEU A 79 -5.60 5.62 -7.41
CA LEU A 79 -5.60 6.22 -6.07
C LEU A 79 -7.02 6.37 -5.51
N VAL A 80 -8.03 6.54 -6.36
CA VAL A 80 -9.45 6.47 -5.94
C VAL A 80 -9.79 5.04 -5.50
N LEU A 81 -9.35 4.03 -6.26
CA LEU A 81 -9.55 2.63 -5.91
C LEU A 81 -8.89 2.28 -4.58
N LEU A 82 -7.61 2.59 -4.39
CA LEU A 82 -6.88 2.30 -3.15
C LEU A 82 -7.57 2.91 -1.92
N ARG A 83 -8.03 4.16 -2.03
CA ARG A 83 -8.81 4.80 -0.95
C ARG A 83 -10.11 4.07 -0.64
N ARG A 84 -10.80 3.54 -1.65
CA ARG A 84 -12.03 2.76 -1.46
C ARG A 84 -11.74 1.42 -0.80
N VAL A 85 -10.69 0.73 -1.25
CA VAL A 85 -10.25 -0.56 -0.68
C VAL A 85 -9.89 -0.39 0.79
N PHE A 86 -9.03 0.59 1.10
CA PHE A 86 -8.62 0.86 2.48
C PHE A 86 -9.80 1.22 3.40
N ALA A 87 -10.72 2.05 2.92
CA ALA A 87 -11.87 2.51 3.71
C ALA A 87 -13.01 1.48 3.85
N ASN A 88 -12.94 0.33 3.19
CA ASN A 88 -13.99 -0.69 3.25
C ASN A 88 -13.78 -1.59 4.48
N PRO A 89 -14.61 -1.51 5.54
CA PRO A 89 -14.43 -2.34 6.74
C PRO A 89 -14.71 -3.83 6.49
N HIS A 90 -15.36 -4.19 5.38
CA HIS A 90 -15.62 -5.58 5.00
C HIS A 90 -14.52 -6.17 4.10
N GLU A 91 -13.48 -5.41 3.80
CA GLU A 91 -12.33 -5.90 3.06
C GLU A 91 -11.37 -6.65 3.99
N ALA A 92 -10.74 -7.70 3.46
CA ALA A 92 -9.76 -8.47 4.21
C ALA A 92 -8.63 -7.56 4.74
N PRO A 93 -8.20 -7.71 6.01
CA PRO A 93 -7.18 -6.86 6.62
C PRO A 93 -5.92 -6.69 5.77
N ASP A 94 -5.34 -7.77 5.26
CA ASP A 94 -4.13 -7.72 4.42
C ASP A 94 -4.33 -6.87 3.15
N ILE A 95 -5.51 -6.90 2.56
CA ILE A 95 -5.84 -6.13 1.36
C ILE A 95 -6.00 -4.64 1.69
N ARG A 96 -6.62 -4.31 2.83
CA ARG A 96 -6.71 -2.93 3.33
C ARG A 96 -5.32 -2.39 3.67
N ALA A 97 -4.51 -3.19 4.34
CA ALA A 97 -3.17 -2.83 4.74
C ALA A 97 -2.25 -2.61 3.53
N GLN A 98 -2.34 -3.48 2.53
CA GLN A 98 -1.64 -3.30 1.25
C GLN A 98 -2.05 -2.01 0.55
N ALA A 99 -3.33 -1.63 0.63
CA ALA A 99 -3.80 -0.36 0.08
C ALA A 99 -3.25 0.85 0.87
N ALA A 100 -3.12 0.74 2.19
CA ALA A 100 -2.50 1.77 3.03
C ALA A 100 -1.02 1.99 2.67
N GLU A 101 -0.24 0.91 2.53
CA GLU A 101 1.17 0.98 2.09
C GLU A 101 1.30 1.73 0.76
N ALA A 102 0.52 1.30 -0.24
CA ALA A 102 0.55 1.92 -1.57
C ALA A 102 0.17 3.41 -1.49
N LEU A 103 -0.83 3.78 -0.69
CA LEU A 103 -1.19 5.19 -0.48
C LEU A 103 -0.04 5.98 0.15
N GLY A 104 0.64 5.44 1.15
CA GLY A 104 1.83 6.03 1.75
C GLY A 104 2.92 6.32 0.73
N CYS A 105 3.29 5.32 -0.08
CA CYS A 105 4.30 5.46 -1.14
C CYS A 105 3.93 6.54 -2.17
N HIS A 106 2.64 6.63 -2.57
CA HIS A 106 2.19 7.58 -3.58
C HIS A 106 2.03 9.01 -3.09
N TYR A 107 1.77 9.18 -1.79
CA TYR A 107 1.59 10.49 -1.18
C TYR A 107 2.84 10.99 -0.45
N ALA A 108 3.93 10.22 -0.44
CA ALA A 108 5.24 10.68 0.02
C ALA A 108 5.71 11.92 -0.76
N GLY A 109 6.07 12.99 -0.04
CA GLY A 109 6.45 14.27 -0.65
C GLY A 109 5.33 14.97 -1.45
N TYR A 110 4.07 14.61 -1.24
CA TYR A 110 2.96 15.16 -2.02
C TYR A 110 2.71 16.65 -1.69
N ARG A 111 2.98 17.51 -2.67
CA ARG A 111 2.93 18.98 -2.48
C ARG A 111 1.55 19.60 -2.23
N TYR A 112 0.44 18.91 -2.53
CA TYR A 112 -0.90 19.51 -2.48
C TYR A 112 -1.68 19.12 -1.21
N ARG A 113 -1.04 19.21 -0.04
CA ARG A 113 -1.59 18.80 1.26
C ARG A 113 -2.86 19.57 1.68
N TRP A 114 -3.05 20.78 1.13
CA TRP A 114 -4.26 21.59 1.38
C TRP A 114 -5.54 21.04 0.73
N GLN A 115 -5.42 20.13 -0.24
CA GLN A 115 -6.59 19.63 -0.95
C GLN A 115 -7.46 18.76 -0.04
N ARG A 116 -8.78 18.96 -0.09
CA ARG A 116 -9.76 18.17 0.68
C ARG A 116 -9.58 16.65 0.52
N ARG A 117 -9.20 16.20 -0.67
CA ARG A 117 -8.96 14.77 -0.95
C ARG A 117 -7.77 14.19 -0.19
N TYR A 118 -6.77 15.01 0.10
CA TYR A 118 -5.60 14.64 0.88
C TYR A 118 -5.95 14.57 2.36
N ARG A 119 -6.58 15.63 2.91
CA ARG A 119 -7.03 15.65 4.30
C ARG A 119 -7.95 14.47 4.66
N ARG A 120 -8.90 14.14 3.77
CA ARG A 120 -9.75 12.95 3.93
C ARG A 120 -9.00 11.62 3.92
N LEU A 121 -7.88 11.54 3.19
CA LEU A 121 -7.02 10.36 3.21
C LEU A 121 -6.29 10.27 4.56
N VAL A 122 -5.72 11.39 5.03
CA VAL A 122 -5.08 11.48 6.34
C VAL A 122 -6.06 11.08 7.45
N GLU A 123 -7.27 11.63 7.47
CA GLU A 123 -8.34 11.26 8.42
C GLU A 123 -8.71 9.76 8.35
N ALA A 124 -8.64 9.15 7.16
CA ALA A 124 -8.87 7.72 7.02
C ALA A 124 -7.71 6.90 7.61
N LEU A 125 -6.46 7.29 7.33
CA LEU A 125 -5.26 6.63 7.84
C LEU A 125 -5.14 6.78 9.36
N GLU A 126 -5.49 7.95 9.91
CA GLU A 126 -5.55 8.18 11.36
C GLU A 126 -6.55 7.23 12.04
N ARG A 127 -7.72 7.00 11.43
CA ARG A 127 -8.65 5.96 11.91
C ARG A 127 -8.09 4.55 11.77
N GLY A 128 -7.26 4.32 10.75
CA GLY A 128 -6.53 3.06 10.58
C GLY A 128 -5.59 2.73 11.74
N LEU A 129 -5.13 3.73 12.51
CA LEU A 129 -4.35 3.52 13.74
C LEU A 129 -5.15 2.88 14.89
N GLU A 130 -6.48 2.79 14.74
CA GLU A 130 -7.38 2.17 15.71
C GLU A 130 -8.01 0.88 15.18
N ASP A 131 -7.56 0.41 14.01
CA ASP A 131 -8.11 -0.79 13.39
C ASP A 131 -7.91 -2.03 14.27
N PRO A 132 -8.89 -2.96 14.35
CA PRO A 132 -8.71 -4.20 15.09
C PRO A 132 -7.57 -5.08 14.54
N ALA A 133 -7.25 -4.94 13.25
CA ALA A 133 -6.21 -5.75 12.62
C ALA A 133 -4.81 -5.09 12.74
N PRO A 134 -3.79 -5.82 13.24
CA PRO A 134 -2.46 -5.26 13.44
C PRO A 134 -1.79 -4.83 12.13
N GLU A 135 -1.94 -5.57 11.03
CA GLU A 135 -1.45 -5.18 9.71
C GLU A 135 -2.01 -3.82 9.25
N VAL A 136 -3.30 -3.55 9.45
CA VAL A 136 -3.90 -2.27 9.04
C VAL A 136 -3.34 -1.11 9.86
N ARG A 137 -3.19 -1.30 11.18
CA ARG A 137 -2.54 -0.31 12.04
C ARG A 137 -1.10 -0.06 11.61
N PHE A 138 -0.34 -1.12 11.36
CA PHE A 138 1.07 -1.07 10.96
C PHE A 138 1.24 -0.24 9.69
N TRP A 139 0.53 -0.61 8.63
CA TRP A 139 0.65 0.08 7.35
C TRP A 139 0.02 1.48 7.34
N SER A 140 -0.87 1.79 8.30
CA SER A 140 -1.33 3.16 8.54
C SER A 140 -0.25 4.03 9.20
N ILE A 141 0.50 3.49 10.17
CA ILE A 141 1.67 4.18 10.76
C ILE A 141 2.70 4.48 9.66
N TYR A 142 3.06 3.47 8.88
CA TYR A 142 3.98 3.62 7.75
C TYR A 142 3.52 4.72 6.79
N ALA A 143 2.26 4.67 6.35
CA ALA A 143 1.74 5.62 5.39
C ALA A 143 1.74 7.07 5.91
N LEU A 144 1.28 7.29 7.14
CA LEU A 144 1.27 8.61 7.77
C LEU A 144 2.69 9.17 7.96
N THR A 145 3.65 8.28 8.25
CA THR A 145 5.07 8.63 8.39
C THR A 145 5.67 9.04 7.05
N CYS A 146 5.46 8.23 6.00
CA CYS A 146 5.91 8.57 4.64
C CYS A 146 5.27 9.87 4.11
N MET A 147 4.06 10.17 4.53
CA MET A 147 3.32 11.40 4.19
C MET A 147 3.71 12.60 5.06
N GLU A 148 4.61 12.43 6.03
CA GLU A 148 5.10 13.48 6.94
C GLU A 148 3.95 14.14 7.73
N GLU A 149 2.99 13.35 8.19
CA GLU A 149 1.82 13.81 8.98
C GLU A 149 2.15 13.90 10.48
N ALA A 150 2.99 14.86 10.85
CA ALA A 150 3.50 15.00 12.23
C ALA A 150 2.41 15.18 13.31
N GLN A 151 1.17 15.57 12.95
CA GLN A 151 0.07 15.65 13.91
C GLN A 151 -0.29 14.30 14.55
N VAL A 152 0.13 13.17 13.98
CA VAL A 152 -0.15 11.84 14.53
C VAL A 152 0.80 11.44 15.67
N LEU A 153 1.83 12.24 15.97
CA LEU A 153 2.82 11.96 17.02
C LEU A 153 2.23 11.58 18.39
N PRO A 154 1.19 12.25 18.92
CA PRO A 154 0.57 11.83 20.18
C PRO A 154 0.02 10.40 20.13
N ARG A 155 -0.57 10.01 18.99
CA ARG A 155 -1.09 8.66 18.79
C ARG A 155 0.03 7.63 18.63
N LEU A 156 1.10 7.98 17.92
CA LEU A 156 2.27 7.10 17.80
C LEU A 156 2.92 6.83 19.16
N ARG A 157 3.05 7.84 20.02
CA ARG A 157 3.57 7.65 21.39
C ARG A 157 2.70 6.71 22.22
N LEU A 158 1.37 6.80 22.08
CA LEU A 158 0.45 5.87 22.73
C LEU A 158 0.63 4.43 22.22
N ILE A 159 0.71 4.24 20.89
CA ILE A 159 0.94 2.92 20.27
C ILE A 159 2.28 2.35 20.74
N ALA A 160 3.35 3.15 20.70
CA ALA A 160 4.66 2.76 21.19
C ALA A 160 4.63 2.33 22.67
N ALA A 161 3.79 2.95 23.50
CA ALA A 161 3.66 2.60 24.90
C ALA A 161 2.81 1.33 25.14
N THR A 162 1.79 1.08 24.33
CA THR A 162 0.69 0.15 24.67
C THR A 162 0.49 -1.01 23.71
N ASP A 163 0.83 -0.88 22.42
CA ASP A 163 0.51 -1.88 21.41
C ASP A 163 1.71 -2.79 21.11
N THR A 164 1.66 -4.02 21.63
CA THR A 164 2.69 -5.04 21.41
C THR A 164 2.29 -6.06 20.33
N ALA A 165 1.21 -5.82 19.59
CA ALA A 165 0.81 -6.72 18.52
C ALA A 165 1.91 -6.82 17.45
N ARG A 166 1.97 -7.96 16.76
CA ARG A 166 2.91 -8.20 15.67
C ARG A 166 2.19 -8.18 14.33
N CYS A 167 2.74 -7.46 13.35
CA CYS A 167 2.29 -7.59 11.97
C CYS A 167 2.92 -8.86 11.36
N PRO A 168 2.14 -9.77 10.74
CA PRO A 168 2.69 -10.98 10.12
C PRO A 168 3.83 -10.68 9.13
N GLY A 169 4.93 -11.44 9.23
CA GLY A 169 6.12 -11.25 8.40
C GLY A 169 6.97 -10.02 8.73
N MET A 170 6.52 -9.19 9.68
CA MET A 170 7.17 -7.93 10.08
C MET A 170 7.47 -7.91 11.60
N TRP A 171 7.76 -6.72 12.11
CA TRP A 171 7.99 -6.42 13.53
C TRP A 171 6.69 -5.97 14.24
N THR A 172 6.82 -5.55 15.50
CA THR A 172 5.68 -5.15 16.33
C THR A 172 5.18 -3.74 16.04
N LEU A 173 3.94 -3.44 16.42
CA LEU A 173 3.36 -2.09 16.31
C LEU A 173 4.14 -1.07 17.15
N ARG A 174 4.65 -1.50 18.32
CA ARG A 174 5.58 -0.70 19.14
C ARG A 174 6.82 -0.30 18.35
N GLN A 175 7.51 -1.26 17.74
CA GLN A 175 8.73 -1.03 16.95
C GLN A 175 8.45 -0.09 15.77
N GLU A 176 7.34 -0.28 15.06
CA GLU A 176 6.93 0.58 13.95
C GLU A 176 6.64 2.01 14.41
N ALA A 177 5.93 2.17 15.53
CA ALA A 177 5.66 3.48 16.09
C ALA A 177 6.93 4.20 16.57
N LEU A 178 7.88 3.47 17.17
CA LEU A 178 9.17 4.05 17.57
C LEU A 178 10.00 4.48 16.36
N TRP A 179 10.05 3.67 15.30
CA TRP A 179 10.66 4.09 14.04
C TRP A 179 10.01 5.36 13.50
N ALA A 180 8.68 5.41 13.43
CA ALA A 180 7.95 6.58 12.95
C ALA A 180 8.26 7.85 13.76
N ILE A 181 8.28 7.75 15.09
CA ILE A 181 8.68 8.85 15.98
C ILE A 181 10.11 9.29 15.65
N GLY A 182 11.05 8.34 15.53
CA GLY A 182 12.43 8.62 15.14
C GLY A 182 12.51 9.39 13.81
N LYS A 183 11.73 8.99 12.79
CA LYS A 183 11.67 9.70 11.50
C LYS A 183 11.23 11.15 11.65
N PHE A 184 10.22 11.44 12.47
CA PHE A 184 9.78 12.81 12.74
C PHE A 184 10.80 13.62 13.54
N GLU A 185 11.62 12.96 14.35
CA GLU A 185 12.70 13.56 15.15
C GLU A 185 14.03 13.65 14.39
N GLY A 186 14.09 13.20 13.13
CA GLY A 186 15.29 13.23 12.30
C GLY A 186 16.30 12.12 12.59
N GLN A 187 15.88 11.04 13.25
CA GLN A 187 16.68 9.86 13.56
C GLN A 187 16.52 8.79 12.47
N ASP A 188 17.59 8.02 12.26
CA ASP A 188 17.59 6.85 11.37
C ASP A 188 17.63 5.58 12.23
N LEU A 189 16.46 5.15 12.68
CA LEU A 189 16.29 3.94 13.48
C LEU A 189 15.96 2.76 12.58
N ASP A 190 16.52 1.59 12.89
CA ASP A 190 16.09 0.32 12.29
C ASP A 190 15.00 -0.31 13.18
N PRO A 191 13.74 -0.39 12.73
CA PRO A 191 12.66 -0.94 13.54
C PRO A 191 12.86 -2.42 13.91
N THR A 192 13.70 -3.15 13.19
CA THR A 192 14.00 -4.55 13.51
C THR A 192 14.88 -4.72 14.76
N THR A 193 15.46 -3.62 15.24
CA THR A 193 16.39 -3.59 16.38
C THR A 193 15.85 -2.87 17.62
N LEU A 194 14.64 -2.29 17.52
CA LEU A 194 13.94 -1.56 18.60
C LEU A 194 13.17 -2.52 19.54
#